data_AF-A0A803LH18-F1
#
_entry.id   AF-A0A803LH18-F1
#
_cell.length_a   1.000
_cell.length_b   1.000
_cell.length_c   1.000
_cell.angle_alpha   90.00
_cell.angle_beta   90.00
_cell.angle_gamma   90.00
#
_symmetry.space_group_name_H-M   'P 1'
#
loop_
_entity.id
_entity.type
_entity.pdbx_description
1 polymer ?
#
loop_
_entity_poly.entity_id
_entity_poly.type
_entity_poly.pdbx_seq_one_letter_code
_entity_poly.pdbx_strand_id
1 'polypeptide(L)'
;MASRFNFYPPCPDPESVLGVKPHADGTAVTLLLQDKEVEVLQVLKDDQWFKVPIVPDALFINVGDLLEIMSNGILKSPMHRVVTNSESERISVAVFSFSDPDREVGPLAGLVTDDRPQMYKRVKHYENIFFENYQLGKRPLHAVRI
;
A
#
# COMPACT_ATOMS: atom_id res chain seq x y z
N MET A 1 0.32 -15.65 2.07
CA MET A 1 0.16 -14.70 0.94
C MET A 1 -1.27 -14.79 0.44
N ALA A 2 -1.84 -13.68 -0.03
CA ALA A 2 -3.17 -13.66 -0.66
C ALA A 2 -3.11 -12.86 -1.97
N SER A 3 -3.97 -13.20 -2.93
CA SER A 3 -4.00 -12.54 -4.24
C SER A 3 -5.33 -11.83 -4.47
N ARG A 4 -5.29 -10.66 -5.10
CA ARG A 4 -6.46 -9.90 -5.55
C ARG A 4 -6.35 -9.63 -7.04
N PHE A 5 -7.34 -10.13 -7.77
CA PHE A 5 -7.54 -9.85 -9.18
C PHE A 5 -8.43 -8.62 -9.28
N ASN A 6 -7.96 -7.59 -9.98
CA ASN A 6 -8.70 -6.35 -10.15
C ASN A 6 -9.03 -6.17 -11.63
N PHE A 7 -10.30 -5.86 -11.91
CA PHE A 7 -10.80 -5.45 -13.21
C PHE A 7 -11.39 -4.05 -13.07
N TYR A 8 -10.92 -3.12 -13.89
CA TYR A 8 -11.41 -1.73 -13.92
C TYR A 8 -11.97 -1.47 -15.32
N PRO A 9 -13.31 -1.37 -15.49
CA PRO A 9 -13.89 -1.04 -16.78
C PRO A 9 -13.63 0.42 -17.17
N PRO A 10 -13.80 0.78 -18.47
CA PRO A 10 -13.83 2.17 -18.89
C PRO A 10 -14.90 2.96 -18.12
N CYS A 11 -14.57 4.20 -17.76
CA CYS A 11 -15.43 5.08 -16.98
C CYS A 11 -15.77 6.34 -17.81
N PRO A 12 -17.06 6.64 -18.04
CA PRO A 12 -17.47 7.80 -18.84
C PRO A 12 -17.15 9.16 -18.18
N ASP A 13 -16.89 9.17 -16.87
CA ASP A 13 -16.55 10.36 -16.10
C ASP A 13 -15.35 10.10 -15.18
N PRO A 14 -14.14 9.99 -15.74
CA PRO A 14 -12.96 9.51 -15.00
C PRO A 14 -12.42 10.51 -13.97
N GLU A 15 -12.81 11.78 -14.05
CA GLU A 15 -12.39 12.81 -13.08
C GLU A 15 -13.22 12.76 -11.79
N SER A 16 -14.43 12.20 -11.85
CA SER A 16 -15.35 12.14 -10.70
C SER A 16 -15.20 10.89 -9.84
N VAL A 17 -14.50 9.85 -10.32
CA VAL A 17 -14.39 8.57 -9.62
C VAL A 17 -12.98 8.00 -9.65
N LEU A 18 -12.65 7.20 -8.63
CA LEU A 18 -11.41 6.44 -8.56
C LEU A 18 -11.71 4.95 -8.70
N GLY A 19 -10.83 4.22 -9.39
CA GLY A 19 -10.88 2.76 -9.39
C GLY A 19 -10.55 2.18 -8.01
N VAL A 20 -9.57 2.78 -7.32
CA VAL A 20 -9.29 2.49 -5.90
C VAL A 20 -8.93 3.81 -5.21
N LYS A 21 -9.59 4.06 -4.06
CA LYS A 21 -9.33 5.25 -3.24
C LYS A 21 -7.87 5.33 -2.76
N PRO A 22 -7.36 6.52 -2.40
CA PRO A 22 -6.03 6.66 -1.82
C PRO A 22 -5.87 5.81 -0.55
N HIS A 23 -4.84 4.97 -0.52
CA HIS A 23 -4.51 4.11 0.62
C HIS A 23 -3.04 3.70 0.59
N ALA A 24 -2.53 3.15 1.68
CA ALA A 24 -1.33 2.33 1.64
C ALA A 24 -1.70 0.90 2.03
N ASP A 25 -0.83 -0.05 1.71
CA ASP A 25 -1.11 -1.46 1.99
C ASP A 25 -0.81 -1.81 3.45
N GLY A 26 -1.71 -2.57 4.08
CA GLY A 26 -1.53 -3.10 5.43
C GLY A 26 -0.59 -4.32 5.51
N THR A 27 0.15 -4.59 4.44
CA THR A 27 0.99 -5.78 4.24
C THR A 27 2.44 -5.48 4.59
N ALA A 28 3.33 -6.46 4.46
CA ALA A 28 4.78 -6.21 4.47
C ALA A 28 5.26 -5.75 3.10
N VAL A 29 4.93 -6.51 2.06
CA VAL A 29 5.27 -6.22 0.67
C VAL A 29 4.10 -6.63 -0.22
N THR A 30 3.84 -5.82 -1.23
CA THR A 30 2.90 -6.12 -2.31
C THR A 30 3.65 -6.26 -3.62
N LEU A 31 3.36 -7.32 -4.37
CA LEU A 31 3.84 -7.52 -5.74
C LEU A 31 2.65 -7.34 -6.67
N LEU A 32 2.79 -6.47 -7.67
CA LEU A 32 1.74 -6.12 -8.59
C LEU A 32 2.18 -6.41 -10.02
N LEU A 33 1.48 -7.33 -10.67
CA LEU A 33 1.47 -7.46 -12.11
C LEU A 33 0.50 -6.41 -12.67
N GLN A 34 1.05 -5.40 -13.35
CA GLN A 34 0.28 -4.36 -13.99
C GLN A 34 -0.26 -4.82 -15.35
N ASP A 35 -1.22 -4.07 -15.84
CA ASP A 35 -1.63 -4.11 -17.24
C ASP A 35 -0.45 -3.72 -18.15
N LYS A 36 -0.49 -4.18 -19.41
CA LYS A 36 0.58 -3.95 -20.38
C LYS A 36 0.51 -2.57 -21.04
N GLU A 37 -0.66 -1.93 -21.04
CA GLU A 37 -0.88 -0.70 -21.81
C GLU A 37 -1.52 0.43 -20.98
N VAL A 38 -2.15 0.12 -19.84
CA VAL A 38 -2.96 1.11 -19.08
C VAL A 38 -2.30 1.63 -17.81
N GLU A 39 -1.71 2.83 -17.90
CA GLU A 39 -1.00 3.55 -16.81
C GLU A 39 -1.91 4.38 -15.89
N VAL A 40 -2.59 3.73 -14.95
CA VAL A 40 -3.52 4.42 -14.01
C VAL A 40 -3.22 4.22 -12.53
N LEU A 41 -2.22 3.39 -12.19
CA LEU A 41 -1.69 3.36 -10.83
C LEU A 41 -0.91 4.64 -10.56
N GLN A 42 -1.20 5.27 -9.43
CA GLN A 42 -0.49 6.46 -8.98
C GLN A 42 0.03 6.28 -7.56
N VAL A 43 1.24 6.76 -7.29
CA VAL A 43 1.87 6.79 -5.98
C VAL A 43 2.04 8.25 -5.54
N LEU A 44 1.76 8.53 -4.27
CA LEU A 44 1.95 9.84 -3.67
C LEU A 44 3.40 9.98 -3.19
N LYS A 45 4.06 11.05 -3.63
CA LYS A 45 5.40 11.43 -3.19
C LYS A 45 5.47 12.96 -3.12
N ASP A 46 6.01 13.51 -2.05
CA ASP A 46 6.18 14.97 -1.89
C ASP A 46 4.88 15.75 -2.15
N ASP A 47 3.76 15.25 -1.61
CA ASP A 47 2.39 15.76 -1.79
C ASP A 47 1.89 15.83 -3.25
N GLN A 48 2.53 15.09 -4.15
CA GLN A 48 2.18 15.00 -5.56
C GLN A 48 1.94 13.56 -6.00
N TRP A 49 0.95 13.36 -6.87
CA TRP A 49 0.62 12.05 -7.43
C TRP A 49 1.44 11.79 -8.70
N PHE A 50 2.22 10.72 -8.68
CA PHE A 50 3.03 10.28 -9.82
C PHE A 50 2.45 9.00 -10.40
N LYS A 51 2.32 8.93 -11.73
CA LYS A 51 1.98 7.68 -12.41
C LYS A 51 3.12 6.69 -12.26
N VAL A 52 2.77 5.42 -12.04
CA VAL A 52 3.74 4.32 -12.11
C VAL A 52 3.86 3.91 -13.58
N PRO A 53 5.05 4.01 -14.20
CA PRO A 53 5.22 3.65 -15.59
C PRO A 53 5.06 2.15 -15.79
N ILE A 54 4.60 1.76 -16.97
CA ILE A 54 4.64 0.35 -17.37
C ILE A 54 6.04 0.05 -17.91
N VAL A 55 6.70 -0.90 -17.24
CA VAL A 55 7.98 -1.45 -17.70
C VAL A 55 7.70 -2.89 -18.18
N PRO A 56 8.00 -3.21 -19.45
CA PRO A 56 7.79 -4.56 -19.97
C PRO A 56 8.43 -5.62 -19.07
N ASP A 57 7.68 -6.71 -18.84
CA ASP A 57 8.09 -7.87 -18.03
C ASP A 57 8.46 -7.56 -16.57
N ALA A 58 8.14 -6.37 -16.07
CA ALA A 58 8.40 -5.98 -14.69
C ALA A 58 7.19 -6.20 -13.78
N LEU A 59 7.48 -6.47 -12.51
CA LEU A 59 6.53 -6.36 -11.42
C LEU A 59 6.76 -5.04 -10.69
N PHE A 60 5.67 -4.36 -10.36
CA PHE A 60 5.73 -3.26 -9.42
C PHE A 60 5.73 -3.83 -7.99
N ILE A 61 6.66 -3.38 -7.16
CA ILE A 61 6.77 -3.81 -5.76
C ILE A 61 6.66 -2.58 -4.88
N ASN A 62 5.77 -2.61 -3.89
CA ASN A 62 5.69 -1.58 -2.86
C ASN A 62 5.78 -2.17 -1.45
N VAL A 63 6.38 -1.38 -0.57
CA VAL A 63 6.42 -1.60 0.87
C VAL A 63 5.03 -1.31 1.45
N GLY A 64 4.59 -2.15 2.37
CA GLY A 64 3.38 -1.92 3.17
C GLY A 64 3.69 -1.55 4.62
N ASP A 65 2.65 -1.27 5.38
CA ASP A 65 2.70 -0.77 6.75
C ASP A 65 3.50 -1.68 7.70
N LEU A 66 3.35 -3.00 7.58
CA LEU A 66 4.04 -3.94 8.47
C LEU A 66 5.56 -3.81 8.33
N LEU A 67 6.06 -3.61 7.11
CA LEU A 67 7.48 -3.48 6.87
C LEU A 67 7.99 -2.08 7.24
N GLU A 68 7.17 -1.03 7.10
CA GLU A 68 7.49 0.29 7.68
C GLU A 68 7.62 0.21 9.21
N ILE A 69 6.68 -0.45 9.88
CA ILE A 69 6.71 -0.68 11.34
C ILE A 69 7.98 -1.45 11.74
N MET A 70 8.24 -2.59 11.09
CA MET A 70 9.41 -3.43 11.39
C MET A 70 10.73 -2.70 11.17
N SER A 71 10.80 -1.86 10.13
CA SER A 71 12.00 -1.08 9.80
C SER A 71 12.17 0.18 10.65
N ASN A 72 11.31 0.40 11.64
CA ASN A 72 11.27 1.63 12.45
C ASN A 72 11.21 2.90 11.58
N GLY A 73 10.43 2.86 10.48
CA GLY A 73 10.23 4.00 9.61
C GLY A 73 11.32 4.24 8.57
N ILE A 74 12.31 3.37 8.43
CA ILE A 74 13.34 3.48 7.38
C ILE A 74 12.71 3.26 6.00
N LEU A 75 11.94 2.19 5.86
CA LEU A 75 11.17 1.90 4.66
C LEU A 75 9.82 2.58 4.80
N LYS A 76 9.37 3.25 3.73
CA LYS A 76 8.11 3.98 3.72
C LYS A 76 7.05 3.19 2.96
N SER A 77 5.90 3.02 3.60
CA SER A 77 4.66 2.50 3.04
C SER A 77 3.94 3.65 2.33
N PRO A 78 4.03 3.73 0.98
CA PRO A 78 3.57 4.89 0.26
C PRO A 78 2.06 4.83 0.05
N MET A 79 1.41 6.00 0.14
CA MET A 79 0.04 6.14 -0.33
C MET A 79 0.01 5.95 -1.84
N HIS A 80 -0.96 5.21 -2.34
CA HIS A 80 -1.20 4.95 -3.74
C HIS A 80 -2.71 4.93 -4.03
N ARG A 81 -3.09 5.15 -5.27
CA ARG A 81 -4.47 5.13 -5.76
C ARG A 81 -4.51 4.58 -7.18
N VAL A 82 -5.70 4.21 -7.63
CA VAL A 82 -5.93 3.84 -9.03
C VAL A 82 -6.97 4.80 -9.58
N VAL A 83 -6.57 5.59 -10.58
CA VAL A 83 -7.52 6.44 -11.33
C VAL A 83 -8.25 5.60 -12.38
N THR A 84 -9.35 6.09 -12.93
CA THR A 84 -10.03 5.45 -14.06
C THR A 84 -9.67 6.17 -15.36
N ASN A 85 -10.12 5.63 -16.49
CA ASN A 85 -10.02 6.26 -17.79
C ASN A 85 -11.27 5.91 -18.61
N SER A 86 -11.59 6.67 -19.66
CA SER A 86 -12.80 6.48 -20.48
C SER A 86 -12.64 5.53 -21.66
N GLU A 87 -11.42 5.09 -21.96
CA GLU A 87 -11.09 4.47 -23.25
C GLU A 87 -10.84 2.96 -23.15
N SER A 88 -10.28 2.50 -22.04
CA SER A 88 -9.72 1.15 -21.92
C SER A 88 -9.96 0.55 -20.54
N GLU A 89 -10.29 -0.73 -20.55
CA GLU A 89 -10.28 -1.56 -19.34
C GLU A 89 -8.86 -1.78 -18.83
N ARG A 90 -8.72 -2.04 -17.54
CA ARG A 90 -7.44 -2.43 -16.93
C ARG A 90 -7.60 -3.69 -16.11
N ILE A 91 -6.67 -4.62 -16.29
CA ILE A 91 -6.53 -5.79 -15.41
C ILE A 91 -5.23 -5.69 -14.62
N SER A 92 -5.27 -6.07 -13.34
CA SER A 92 -4.03 -6.25 -12.56
C SER A 92 -4.18 -7.33 -11.51
N VAL A 93 -3.07 -7.97 -11.18
CA VAL A 93 -3.00 -8.98 -10.12
C VAL A 93 -2.06 -8.50 -9.03
N ALA A 94 -2.61 -8.26 -7.84
CA ALA A 94 -1.85 -7.92 -6.66
C ALA A 94 -1.66 -9.16 -5.78
N VAL A 95 -0.44 -9.42 -5.32
CA VAL A 95 -0.09 -10.47 -4.37
C VAL A 95 0.45 -9.82 -3.13
N PHE A 96 -0.18 -10.13 -2.00
CA PHE A 96 0.05 -9.51 -0.71
C PHE A 96 0.78 -10.47 0.22
N SER A 97 1.91 -10.01 0.77
CA SER A 97 2.66 -10.71 1.81
C SER A 97 2.32 -10.14 3.19
N PHE A 98 1.68 -10.93 4.03
CA PHE A 98 1.29 -10.57 5.39
C PHE A 98 2.23 -11.20 6.41
N SER A 99 2.24 -10.67 7.64
CA SER A 99 2.77 -11.38 8.80
C SER A 99 1.75 -12.40 9.32
N ASP A 100 2.22 -13.34 10.13
CA ASP A 100 1.35 -14.12 11.00
C ASP A 100 0.60 -13.17 11.96
N PRO A 101 -0.76 -13.20 12.02
CA PRO A 101 -1.54 -12.28 12.84
C PRO A 101 -1.33 -12.47 14.35
N ASP A 102 -0.96 -13.69 14.79
CA ASP A 102 -0.69 -14.01 16.19
C ASP A 102 0.73 -13.62 16.63
N ARG A 103 1.59 -13.33 15.65
CA ARG A 103 2.95 -12.84 15.90
C ARG A 103 2.94 -11.33 16.08
N GLU A 104 3.55 -10.90 17.18
CA GLU A 104 3.73 -9.47 17.42
C GLU A 104 4.66 -8.84 16.37
N VAL A 105 4.20 -7.75 15.78
CA VAL A 105 4.93 -6.92 14.82
C VAL A 105 5.27 -5.59 15.49
N GLY A 106 6.52 -5.16 15.33
CA GLY A 106 7.03 -3.89 15.83
C GLY A 106 8.44 -3.65 15.31
N PRO A 107 9.03 -2.48 15.64
CA PRO A 107 10.40 -2.17 15.27
C PRO A 107 11.39 -3.28 15.66
N LEU A 108 12.24 -3.69 14.71
CA LEU A 108 13.32 -4.63 14.97
C LEU A 108 14.32 -3.98 15.93
N ALA A 109 14.76 -4.73 16.96
CA ALA A 109 15.60 -4.19 18.03
C ALA A 109 16.89 -3.52 17.52
N GLY A 110 17.52 -4.09 16.48
CA GLY A 110 18.72 -3.51 15.86
C GLY A 110 18.49 -2.24 15.04
N LEU A 111 17.24 -1.81 14.85
CA LEU A 111 16.86 -0.59 14.12
C LEU A 111 16.31 0.51 15.05
N VAL A 112 16.35 0.26 16.36
CA VAL A 112 16.05 1.23 17.40
C VAL A 112 17.36 1.65 18.04
N THR A 113 17.66 2.94 17.99
CA THR A 113 18.91 3.55 18.44
C THR A 113 18.60 4.86 19.18
N ASP A 114 19.59 5.46 19.83
CA ASP A 114 19.39 6.75 20.53
C ASP A 114 19.02 7.88 19.55
N ASP A 115 19.56 7.85 18.32
CA ASP A 115 19.23 8.79 17.24
C ASP A 115 17.96 8.42 16.47
N ARG A 116 17.44 7.19 16.66
CA ARG A 116 16.18 6.71 16.09
C ARG A 116 15.39 5.92 17.13
N PRO A 117 14.73 6.62 18.07
CA PRO A 117 13.93 5.95 19.08
C PRO A 117 12.79 5.16 18.45
N GLN A 118 12.16 4.29 19.24
CA GLN A 118 11.04 3.49 18.77
C GLN A 118 9.89 4.39 18.30
N MET A 119 9.54 4.32 17.01
CA MET A 119 8.50 5.17 16.42
C MET A 119 7.11 4.53 16.40
N TYR A 120 7.03 3.20 16.55
CA TYR A 120 5.79 2.44 16.45
C TYR A 120 5.63 1.50 17.64
N LYS A 121 4.38 1.32 18.06
CA LYS A 121 3.95 0.33 19.06
C LYS A 121 4.12 -1.08 18.50
N ARG A 122 4.39 -2.02 19.39
CA ARG A 122 4.33 -3.45 19.10
C ARG A 122 2.87 -3.90 19.15
N VAL A 123 2.40 -4.59 18.12
CA VAL A 123 0.98 -4.97 17.96
C VAL A 123 0.82 -6.38 17.39
N LYS A 124 -0.26 -7.05 17.78
CA LYS A 124 -0.79 -8.25 17.11
C LYS A 124 -2.03 -7.87 16.33
N HIS A 125 -2.46 -8.73 15.40
CA HIS A 125 -3.68 -8.53 14.61
C HIS A 125 -3.76 -7.14 13.95
N TYR A 126 -2.65 -6.68 13.36
CA TYR A 126 -2.59 -5.36 12.74
C TYR A 126 -3.65 -5.19 11.65
N GLU A 127 -4.10 -6.27 11.02
CA GLU A 127 -5.20 -6.29 10.06
C GLU A 127 -6.50 -5.69 10.63
N ASN A 128 -6.80 -5.90 11.90
CA ASN A 128 -8.01 -5.34 12.52
C ASN A 128 -7.88 -3.81 12.65
N ILE A 129 -6.76 -3.35 13.18
CA ILE A 129 -6.42 -1.92 13.26
C ILE A 129 -6.43 -1.30 11.85
N PHE A 130 -5.90 -2.04 10.87
CA PHE A 130 -5.88 -1.63 9.48
C PHE A 130 -7.28 -1.39 8.94
N PHE A 131 -8.16 -2.39 9.00
CA PHE A 131 -9.50 -2.30 8.43
C PHE A 131 -10.39 -1.29 9.14
N GLU A 132 -10.30 -1.19 10.47
CA GLU A 132 -11.02 -0.17 11.25
C GLU A 132 -10.67 1.26 10.79
N ASN A 133 -9.37 1.56 10.67
CA ASN A 133 -8.93 2.90 10.25
C ASN A 133 -9.15 3.15 8.76
N TYR A 134 -8.94 2.13 7.91
CA TYR A 134 -9.14 2.22 6.46
C TYR A 134 -10.60 2.53 6.10
N GLN A 135 -11.57 1.96 6.81
CA GLN A 135 -13.00 2.26 6.60
C GLN A 135 -13.34 3.71 6.96
N LEU A 136 -12.68 4.27 7.98
CA LEU A 136 -12.84 5.65 8.41
C LEU A 136 -12.05 6.67 7.55
N GLY A 137 -11.34 6.21 6.51
CA GLY A 137 -10.49 7.06 5.68
C GLY A 137 -9.24 7.59 6.41
N LYS A 138 -8.88 7.00 7.55
CA LYS A 138 -7.69 7.36 8.32
C LYS A 138 -6.48 6.56 7.84
N ARG A 139 -5.27 7.10 8.00
CA ARG A 139 -4.02 6.37 7.77
C ARG A 139 -3.83 5.33 8.89
N PRO A 140 -3.92 4.01 8.62
CA PRO A 140 -3.89 3.03 9.71
C PRO A 140 -2.57 3.00 10.49
N LEU A 141 -1.47 3.24 9.79
CA LEU A 141 -0.15 3.37 10.39
C LEU A 141 -0.09 4.41 11.54
N HIS A 142 -0.91 5.47 11.49
CA HIS A 142 -0.96 6.48 12.55
C HIS A 142 -1.54 5.95 13.87
N ALA A 143 -2.40 4.93 13.84
CA ALA A 143 -2.97 4.36 15.05
C ALA A 143 -1.93 3.64 15.93
N VAL A 144 -0.83 3.18 15.31
CA VAL A 144 0.26 2.45 15.97
C VAL A 144 1.53 3.28 16.13
N ARG A 145 1.53 4.55 15.72
CA ARG A 145 2.66 5.45 15.97
C ARG A 145 2.74 5.83 17.47
N ILE A 146 3.95 6.07 17.96
CA ILE A 146 4.23 6.61 19.31
C ILE A 146 4.28 8.14 19.24
#